data_AF-A0A924RN59-F1
#
_entry.id   AF-A0A924RN59-F1
#
_cell.length_a   1.000
_cell.length_b   1.000
_cell.length_c   1.000
_cell.angle_alpha   90.00
_cell.angle_beta   90.00
_cell.angle_gamma   90.00
#
_symmetry.space_group_name_H-M   'P 1'
#
loop_
_entity.id
_entity.type
_entity.pdbx_description
1 polymer ?
#
loop_
_entity_poly.entity_id
_entity_poly.type
_entity_poly.pdbx_seq_one_letter_code
_entity_poly.pdbx_strand_id
1 'polypeptide(L)'
;DAGARFIMSQPLYDMATLEAFLERVGTLPIPFLLGVLPLQSQRHADYMHNEVAGIDVPDVLREEMRLAGANGIPRGIELAQEFIAEAQSLVQGIYLMPSFGRYEICAQVLEALDSDRHPTTSQISV
;
A
#
# COMPACT_ATOMS: atom_id res chain seq x y z
N ASP A 1 8.35 1.90 24.71
CA ASP A 1 8.55 1.54 26.14
C ASP A 1 8.85 0.07 26.41
N ALA A 2 8.29 -0.91 25.69
CA ALA A 2 8.61 -2.35 25.87
C ALA A 2 9.70 -2.92 24.92
N GLY A 3 10.48 -2.06 24.25
CA GLY A 3 11.55 -2.50 23.34
C GLY A 3 11.17 -2.60 21.85
N ALA A 4 9.95 -2.24 21.45
CA ALA A 4 9.59 -2.10 20.04
C ALA A 4 10.55 -1.14 19.30
N ARG A 5 10.81 -1.41 18.02
CA ARG A 5 11.74 -0.64 17.17
C ARG A 5 11.09 -0.03 15.94
N PHE A 6 9.88 -0.44 15.62
CA PHE A 6 9.01 0.13 14.59
C PHE A 6 7.56 -0.24 14.91
N ILE A 7 6.64 0.43 14.25
CA ILE A 7 5.20 0.16 14.27
C ILE A 7 4.79 -0.26 12.86
N MET A 8 3.93 -1.26 12.74
CA MET A 8 3.34 -1.67 11.46
C MET A 8 1.83 -1.52 11.55
N SER A 9 1.22 -0.77 10.64
CA SER A 9 -0.25 -0.70 10.56
C SER A 9 -0.84 -1.97 9.97
N GLN A 10 -2.14 -2.22 10.15
CA GLN A 10 -2.89 -3.05 9.18
C GLN A 10 -2.89 -2.35 7.80
N PRO A 11 -3.22 -3.06 6.70
CA PRO A 11 -3.37 -2.42 5.41
C PRO A 11 -4.39 -1.29 5.49
N LEU A 12 -4.02 -0.12 4.96
CA LEU A 12 -4.92 1.01 4.79
C LEU A 12 -5.20 1.19 3.30
N TYR A 13 -6.35 1.80 3.01
CA TYR A 13 -6.85 1.98 1.64
C TYR A 13 -7.22 3.43 1.32
N ASP A 14 -7.03 4.37 2.25
CA ASP A 14 -7.32 5.78 2.03
C ASP A 14 -6.43 6.69 2.89
N MET A 15 -6.19 7.90 2.37
CA MET A 15 -5.36 8.91 3.01
C MET A 15 -6.01 9.49 4.26
N ALA A 16 -7.34 9.64 4.30
CA ALA A 16 -8.03 10.24 5.44
C ALA A 16 -7.82 9.42 6.72
N THR A 17 -7.85 8.09 6.63
CA THR A 17 -7.56 7.19 7.74
C THR A 17 -6.11 7.32 8.22
N LEU A 18 -5.15 7.38 7.29
CA LEU A 18 -3.73 7.56 7.63
C LEU A 18 -3.48 8.91 8.31
N GLU A 19 -4.00 10.00 7.74
CA GLU A 19 -3.85 11.36 8.26
C GLU A 19 -4.48 11.50 9.65
N ALA A 20 -5.72 11.01 9.83
CA ALA A 20 -6.41 11.05 11.11
C ALA A 20 -5.68 10.21 12.18
N PHE A 21 -5.02 9.12 11.79
CA PHE A 21 -4.16 8.35 12.69
C PHE A 21 -2.92 9.16 13.10
N LEU A 22 -2.17 9.69 12.12
CA LEU A 22 -0.95 10.45 12.35
C LEU A 22 -1.20 11.71 13.18
N GLU A 23 -2.28 12.43 12.91
CA GLU A 23 -2.70 13.59 13.70
C GLU A 23 -2.94 13.23 15.16
N ARG A 24 -3.62 12.10 15.40
CA ARG A 24 -4.01 11.67 16.74
C ARG A 24 -2.85 11.11 17.57
N VAL A 25 -1.90 10.43 16.93
CA VAL A 25 -0.72 9.89 17.63
C VAL A 25 0.41 10.91 17.75
N GLY A 26 0.42 11.94 16.89
CA GLY A 26 1.48 12.94 16.82
C GLY A 26 2.83 12.32 16.49
N THR A 27 3.90 12.89 17.04
CA THR A 27 5.26 12.39 16.82
C THR A 27 5.45 11.03 17.48
N LEU A 28 5.69 10.00 16.66
CA LEU A 28 6.02 8.66 17.14
C LEU A 28 7.51 8.55 17.51
N PRO A 29 7.86 7.89 18.62
CA PRO A 29 9.26 7.74 19.06
C PRO A 29 10.04 6.68 18.27
N ILE A 30 9.36 5.91 17.42
CA ILE A 30 9.92 4.86 16.55
C ILE A 30 9.25 4.93 15.16
N PRO A 31 9.92 4.48 14.10
CA PRO A 31 9.38 4.53 12.74
C PRO A 31 8.04 3.83 12.60
N PHE A 32 7.14 4.43 11.82
CA PHE A 32 5.88 3.85 11.38
C PHE A 32 6.00 3.34 9.95
N LEU A 33 5.67 2.06 9.76
CA LEU A 33 5.62 1.38 8.48
C LEU A 33 4.15 1.16 8.08
N LEU A 34 3.78 1.73 6.94
CA LEU A 34 2.44 1.59 6.38
C LEU A 34 2.30 0.23 5.70
N GLY A 35 1.27 -0.52 6.10
CA GLY A 35 0.88 -1.75 5.42
C GLY A 35 0.18 -1.45 4.11
N VAL A 36 0.65 -2.09 3.03
CA VAL A 36 0.01 -2.01 1.71
C VAL A 36 -0.29 -3.41 1.20
N LEU A 37 -1.56 -3.65 0.87
CA LEU A 37 -2.04 -4.89 0.28
C LEU A 37 -2.87 -4.54 -0.97
N PRO A 38 -2.36 -4.81 -2.19
CA PRO A 38 -3.11 -4.56 -3.41
C PRO A 38 -4.38 -5.41 -3.46
N LEU A 39 -5.50 -4.77 -3.81
CA LEU A 39 -6.74 -5.47 -4.10
C LEU A 39 -6.58 -6.31 -5.38
N GLN A 40 -7.36 -7.37 -5.52
CA GLN A 40 -7.19 -8.31 -6.64
C GLN A 40 -8.47 -8.52 -7.44
N SER A 41 -9.62 -8.30 -6.81
CA SER A 41 -10.95 -8.41 -7.40
C SER A 41 -11.95 -7.75 -6.46
N GLN A 42 -13.17 -7.53 -6.93
CA GLN A 42 -14.29 -7.14 -6.07
C GLN A 42 -14.46 -8.10 -4.88
N ARG A 43 -14.43 -9.41 -5.13
CA ARG A 43 -14.57 -10.42 -4.06
C ARG A 43 -13.45 -10.31 -3.02
N HIS A 44 -12.22 -10.01 -3.45
CA HIS A 44 -11.12 -9.78 -2.52
C HIS A 44 -11.38 -8.53 -1.70
N ALA A 45 -11.79 -7.41 -2.31
CA ALA A 45 -12.09 -6.17 -1.62
C ALA A 45 -13.24 -6.32 -0.60
N ASP A 46 -14.32 -7.00 -0.98
CA ASP A 46 -15.45 -7.27 -0.09
C ASP A 46 -15.05 -8.20 1.07
N TYR A 47 -14.18 -9.19 0.84
CA TYR A 47 -13.64 -10.03 1.91
C TYR A 47 -12.80 -9.21 2.90
N MET A 48 -11.90 -8.36 2.38
CA MET A 48 -11.04 -7.51 3.22
C MET A 48 -11.87 -6.59 4.12
N HIS A 49 -12.94 -5.99 3.60
CA HIS A 49 -13.82 -5.09 4.36
C HIS A 49 -14.73 -5.82 5.35
N ASN A 50 -15.35 -6.95 4.95
CA ASN A 50 -16.36 -7.61 5.78
C ASN A 50 -15.79 -8.61 6.79
N GLU A 51 -14.70 -9.30 6.42
CA GLU A 51 -14.21 -10.47 7.16
C GLU A 51 -12.91 -10.21 7.91
N VAL A 52 -12.13 -9.19 7.53
CA VAL A 52 -10.85 -8.88 8.20
C VAL A 52 -11.03 -7.74 9.20
N ALA A 53 -10.99 -8.09 10.49
CA ALA A 53 -11.20 -7.15 11.58
C ALA A 53 -10.22 -5.97 11.54
N GLY A 54 -10.76 -4.75 11.58
CA GLY A 54 -9.97 -3.52 11.59
C GLY A 54 -9.50 -3.06 10.22
N ILE A 55 -9.94 -3.70 9.13
CA ILE A 55 -9.70 -3.24 7.76
C ILE A 55 -11.00 -2.67 7.20
N ASP A 56 -10.92 -1.44 6.71
CA ASP A 56 -11.99 -0.78 5.98
C ASP A 56 -11.54 -0.53 4.54
N VAL A 57 -12.32 -0.97 3.56
CA VAL A 57 -12.08 -0.70 2.14
C VAL A 57 -13.16 0.27 1.67
N PRO A 58 -12.81 1.52 1.33
CA PRO A 58 -13.78 2.52 0.91
C PRO A 58 -14.67 2.05 -0.24
N ASP A 59 -15.94 2.43 -0.21
CA ASP A 59 -16.93 2.09 -1.24
C ASP A 59 -16.46 2.41 -2.67
N VAL A 60 -15.77 3.54 -2.83
CA VAL A 60 -15.21 3.96 -4.12
C VAL A 60 -14.19 2.94 -4.65
N LEU A 61 -13.31 2.41 -3.80
CA LEU A 61 -12.34 1.40 -4.22
C LEU A 61 -13.02 0.06 -4.49
N ARG A 62 -14.03 -0.32 -3.70
CA ARG A 62 -14.79 -1.55 -3.97
C ARG A 62 -15.52 -1.46 -5.31
N GLU A 63 -16.03 -0.29 -5.67
CA GLU A 63 -16.63 -0.01 -6.99
C GLU A 63 -15.60 -0.03 -8.12
N GLU A 64 -14.43 0.58 -7.95
CA GLU A 64 -13.31 0.49 -8.90
C GLU A 64 -12.93 -0.98 -9.18
N MET A 65 -12.86 -1.80 -8.12
CA MET A 65 -12.57 -3.23 -8.25
C MET A 65 -13.71 -4.02 -8.92
N ARG A 66 -14.97 -3.58 -8.77
CA ARG A 66 -16.12 -4.14 -9.49
C ARG A 66 -16.03 -3.82 -10.97
N LEU A 67 -15.76 -2.56 -11.32
CA LEU A 67 -15.63 -2.08 -12.70
C LEU A 67 -14.43 -2.71 -13.43
N ALA A 68 -13.32 -2.95 -12.71
CA ALA A 68 -12.13 -3.57 -13.27
C ALA A 68 -12.39 -5.01 -13.77
N GLY A 69 -13.31 -5.75 -13.16
CA GLY A 69 -13.67 -7.11 -13.58
C GLY A 69 -12.44 -8.02 -13.71
N ALA A 70 -12.18 -8.51 -14.92
CA ALA A 70 -11.02 -9.37 -15.22
C ALA A 70 -9.66 -8.66 -15.02
N ASN A 71 -9.64 -7.33 -15.03
CA ASN A 71 -8.45 -6.50 -14.82
C ASN A 71 -8.24 -6.11 -13.35
N GLY A 72 -8.85 -6.85 -12.40
CA GLY A 72 -8.77 -6.53 -10.97
C GLY A 72 -7.34 -6.46 -10.42
N ILE A 73 -6.44 -7.37 -10.84
CA ILE A 73 -5.04 -7.35 -10.37
C ILE A 73 -4.30 -6.09 -10.89
N PRO A 74 -4.27 -5.80 -12.20
CA PRO A 74 -3.69 -4.55 -12.70
C PRO A 74 -4.26 -3.31 -11.99
N ARG A 75 -5.59 -3.20 -11.86
CA ARG A 75 -6.20 -2.02 -11.22
C ARG A 75 -5.84 -1.91 -9.75
N GLY A 76 -5.79 -3.02 -9.02
CA GLY A 76 -5.40 -3.00 -7.61
C GLY A 76 -3.93 -2.66 -7.39
N ILE A 77 -3.04 -2.96 -8.35
CA ILE A 77 -1.66 -2.49 -8.36
C ILE A 77 -1.63 -0.97 -8.55
N GLU A 78 -2.33 -0.44 -9.55
CA GLU A 78 -2.43 1.00 -9.82
C GLU A 78 -2.93 1.77 -8.58
N LEU A 79 -4.04 1.31 -7.98
CA LEU A 79 -4.58 1.92 -6.75
C LEU A 79 -3.59 1.91 -5.59
N ALA A 80 -2.82 0.83 -5.44
CA ALA A 80 -1.78 0.75 -4.41
C ALA A 80 -0.61 1.70 -4.71
N GLN A 81 -0.22 1.85 -5.98
CA GLN A 81 0.82 2.79 -6.40
C GLN A 81 0.39 4.24 -6.17
N GLU A 82 -0.85 4.59 -6.53
CA GLU A 82 -1.46 5.91 -6.26
C GLU A 82 -1.42 6.22 -4.75
N PHE A 83 -1.88 5.28 -3.91
CA PHE A 83 -1.85 5.44 -2.46
C PHE A 83 -0.44 5.60 -1.89
N ILE A 84 0.53 4.82 -2.36
CA ILE A 84 1.93 4.94 -1.94
C ILE A 84 2.50 6.31 -2.32
N ALA A 85 2.24 6.77 -3.55
CA ALA A 85 2.77 8.05 -4.04
C ALA A 85 2.29 9.24 -3.18
N GLU A 86 1.06 9.18 -2.67
CA GLU A 86 0.50 10.17 -1.75
C GLU A 86 1.05 9.99 -0.32
N ALA A 87 1.13 8.75 0.18
CA ALA A 87 1.52 8.47 1.56
C ALA A 87 3.04 8.60 1.83
N GLN A 88 3.90 8.47 0.81
CA GLN A 88 5.36 8.34 0.98
C GLN A 88 6.02 9.46 1.80
N SER A 89 5.47 10.67 1.76
CA SER A 89 6.01 11.82 2.51
C SER A 89 5.58 11.85 3.98
N LEU A 90 4.60 11.03 4.36
CA LEU A 90 3.99 11.00 5.70
C LEU A 90 4.53 9.84 6.56
N VAL A 91 5.08 8.80 5.93
CA VAL A 91 5.48 7.55 6.60
C VAL A 91 6.96 7.27 6.42
N GLN A 92 7.56 6.50 7.34
CA GLN A 92 9.01 6.23 7.30
C GLN A 92 9.35 5.00 6.44
N GLY A 93 8.33 4.31 5.95
CA GLY A 93 8.45 3.20 5.02
C GLY A 93 7.11 2.52 4.80
N ILE A 94 7.11 1.58 3.86
CA ILE A 94 5.97 0.70 3.60
C ILE A 94 6.40 -0.75 3.81
N TYR A 95 5.44 -1.63 4.00
CA TYR A 95 5.66 -3.07 3.90
C TYR A 95 4.53 -3.72 3.11
N LEU A 96 4.88 -4.71 2.30
CA LEU A 96 3.97 -5.36 1.36
C LEU A 96 3.64 -6.78 1.83
N MET A 97 2.38 -7.17 1.64
CA MET A 97 1.90 -8.52 1.92
C MET A 97 1.61 -9.24 0.60
N PRO A 98 2.45 -10.19 0.15
CA PRO A 98 2.18 -10.95 -1.07
C PRO A 98 1.00 -11.90 -0.83
N SER A 99 -0.06 -11.75 -1.62
CA SER A 99 -1.14 -12.72 -1.64
C SER A 99 -0.67 -14.01 -2.30
N PHE A 100 -0.73 -15.13 -1.59
CA PHE A 100 -0.48 -16.48 -2.12
C PHE A 100 0.86 -16.66 -2.86
N GLY A 101 1.93 -15.97 -2.41
CA GLY A 101 3.27 -16.10 -2.99
C GLY A 101 3.47 -15.41 -4.35
N ARG A 102 2.57 -14.50 -4.75
CA ARG A 102 2.69 -13.69 -5.97
C ARG A 102 3.63 -12.50 -5.76
N TYR A 103 4.93 -12.76 -5.67
CA TYR A 103 5.94 -11.72 -5.40
C TYR A 103 6.07 -10.70 -6.55
N GLU A 104 5.69 -11.07 -7.77
CA GLU A 104 5.71 -10.20 -8.94
C GLU A 104 4.74 -9.01 -8.80
N ILE A 105 3.64 -9.20 -8.06
CA ILE A 105 2.70 -8.10 -7.74
C ILE A 105 3.40 -7.09 -6.82
N CYS A 106 4.14 -7.56 -5.82
CA CYS A 106 4.90 -6.66 -4.94
C CYS A 106 5.96 -5.87 -5.71
N ALA A 107 6.66 -6.51 -6.66
CA ALA A 107 7.63 -5.82 -7.51
C ALA A 107 6.99 -4.68 -8.30
N GLN A 108 5.83 -4.92 -8.93
CA GLN A 108 5.10 -3.89 -9.67
C GLN A 108 4.63 -2.75 -8.76
N VAL A 109 4.13 -3.05 -7.56
CA VAL A 109 3.73 -2.00 -6.59
C VAL A 109 4.91 -1.11 -6.20
N LEU A 110 6.11 -1.67 -6.06
CA LEU A 110 7.31 -0.90 -5.72
C LEU A 110 7.77 0.07 -6.82
N GLU A 111 7.31 -0.11 -8.07
CA GLU A 111 7.62 0.83 -9.17
C GLU A 111 7.11 2.26 -8.86
N ALA A 112 6.13 2.42 -7.97
CA ALA A 112 5.71 3.73 -7.47
C ALA A 112 6.85 4.53 -6.81
N LEU A 113 7.83 3.85 -6.22
CA LEU A 113 8.96 4.45 -5.52
C LEU A 113 10.14 4.79 -6.45
N ASP A 114 10.17 4.26 -7.68
CA ASP A 114 11.28 4.46 -8.62
C ASP A 114 11.25 5.83 -9.32
N SER A 115 10.26 6.68 -9.04
CA SER A 115 10.14 8.04 -9.59
C SER A 115 11.29 8.99 -9.21
N ASP A 116 12.13 8.62 -8.24
CA ASP A 116 13.35 9.35 -7.82
C ASP A 116 14.67 8.79 -8.39
N ARG A 117 14.64 7.76 -9.25
CA ARG A 117 15.86 7.33 -9.95
C ARG A 117 16.22 8.33 -11.05
N HIS A 118 17.27 9.11 -10.78
CA HIS A 118 18.07 9.77 -11.81
C HIS A 118 18.41 8.76 -12.92
N PRO A 119 18.42 9.16 -14.22
CA PRO A 119 18.91 8.29 -15.28
C PRO A 119 20.32 7.86 -14.92
N THR A 120 20.51 6.57 -14.65
CA THR A 120 21.85 6.05 -14.37
C THR A 120 22.58 6.02 -15.70
N THR A 121 23.35 7.08 -15.91
CA THR A 121 24.30 7.26 -17.00
C THR A 121 25.20 6.03 -17.17
N SER A 122 25.32 5.65 -18.44
CA SER A 122 26.40 4.90 -19.07
C SER A 122 26.49 3.39 -18.87
N GLN A 123 26.21 2.72 -19.99
CA GLN A 123 27.05 1.68 -20.58
C GLN A 123 28.45 1.57 -19.94
N ILE A 124 28.67 0.48 -19.24
CA ILE A 124 30.00 -0.13 -19.12
C ILE A 124 29.82 -1.61 -19.45
N SER A 125 30.32 -2.01 -20.61
CA SER A 125 30.78 -3.35 -20.97
C SER A 125 31.62 -3.13 -22.24
N VAL A 126 32.93 -2.90 -22.05
CA VAL A 126 34.02 -3.89 -22.22
C VAL A 126 34.12 -4.37 -23.65
#